data_AF-A0A6A8QHV4-F1
#
_entry.id   AF-A0A6A8QHV4-F1
#
_cell.length_a   1.000
_cell.length_b   1.000
_cell.length_c   1.000
_cell.angle_alpha   90.00
_cell.angle_beta   90.00
_cell.angle_gamma   90.00
#
_symmetry.space_group_name_H-M   'P 1'
#
loop_
_entity.id
_entity.type
_entity.pdbx_description
1 polymer ?
#
loop_
_entity_poly.entity_id
_entity_poly.type
_entity_poly.pdbx_seq_one_letter_code
_entity_poly.pdbx_strand_id
1 'polypeptide(L)'
;MINNIKIIAFALLLSICGIFDKASAGVIYSSDFSKNSSSHHASEFTGANAVTTAPGDAFTGNKPISFLGVLTQGATATLRLTGLNPYEFVRLNFDLYALNSLDGDGQDGYGPDIFSVYANNKSIMSNTFSGYLAPSTTTQNYPVNNSKAGSGQSAFDVPAFGMQSTYSMVSIYNISLNATAGGDGTISFGFSGRSSEPWPNEGFGVNNIVVMSNVPEPVSIFLFGVGLIGIGLFARPRSLVKI
;
A
#
# COMPACT_ATOMS: atom_id res chain seq x y z
N MET A 1 -24.13 45.77 29.60
CA MET A 1 -23.69 44.34 29.58
C MET A 1 -24.43 43.45 28.59
N ILE A 2 -25.63 43.80 28.10
CA ILE A 2 -26.50 42.91 27.28
C ILE A 2 -26.01 42.74 25.81
N ASN A 3 -25.23 43.68 25.25
CA ASN A 3 -24.79 43.61 23.85
C ASN A 3 -23.66 42.60 23.58
N ASN A 4 -22.86 42.23 24.58
CA ASN A 4 -21.75 41.30 24.38
C ASN A 4 -22.21 39.84 24.25
N ILE A 5 -23.34 39.49 24.87
CA ILE A 5 -23.90 38.12 24.83
C ILE A 5 -24.46 37.78 23.44
N LYS A 6 -25.04 38.75 22.73
CA LYS A 6 -25.60 38.52 21.38
C LYS A 6 -24.52 38.31 20.31
N ILE A 7 -23.36 38.97 20.44
CA ILE A 7 -22.22 38.79 19.52
C ILE A 7 -21.56 37.42 19.73
N ILE A 8 -21.45 36.97 20.99
CA ILE A 8 -20.92 35.63 21.32
C ILE A 8 -21.85 34.52 20.79
N ALA A 9 -23.18 34.70 20.91
CA ALA A 9 -24.14 33.74 20.38
C ALA A 9 -24.12 33.66 18.84
N PHE A 10 -23.88 34.77 18.14
CA PHE A 10 -23.82 34.80 16.67
C PHE A 10 -22.54 34.16 16.12
N ALA A 11 -21.40 34.32 16.81
CA ALA A 11 -20.15 33.64 16.48
C ALA A 11 -20.22 32.12 16.76
N LEU A 12 -20.96 31.69 17.79
CA LEU A 12 -21.23 30.27 18.04
C LEU A 12 -22.15 29.65 16.98
N LEU A 13 -23.14 30.40 16.48
CA LEU A 13 -24.09 29.91 15.48
C LEU A 13 -23.48 29.74 14.08
N LEU A 14 -22.54 30.60 13.69
CA LEU A 14 -21.80 30.46 12.43
C LEU A 14 -20.83 29.26 12.44
N SER A 15 -20.40 28.79 13.61
CA SER A 15 -19.59 27.57 13.75
C SER A 15 -20.35 26.27 13.55
N ILE A 16 -21.69 26.29 13.48
CA ILE A 16 -22.52 25.06 13.36
C ILE A 16 -22.88 24.76 11.90
N CYS A 17 -22.76 25.73 10.99
CA CYS A 17 -23.17 25.57 9.58
C CYS A 17 -22.02 25.39 8.59
N GLY A 18 -20.78 25.18 9.06
CA GLY A 18 -19.68 24.78 8.19
C GLY A 18 -20.01 23.42 7.57
N ILE A 19 -20.31 23.40 6.28
CA ILE A 19 -20.55 22.19 5.50
C ILE A 19 -19.30 21.32 5.64
N PHE A 20 -19.41 20.30 6.48
CA PHE A 20 -18.39 19.28 6.63
C PHE A 20 -18.46 18.41 5.38
N ASP A 21 -17.71 18.78 4.33
CA ASP A 21 -17.32 17.77 3.37
C ASP A 21 -16.55 16.73 4.18
N LYS A 22 -17.14 15.54 4.31
CA LYS A 22 -16.45 14.40 4.90
C LYS A 22 -15.20 14.20 4.06
N ALA A 23 -14.05 14.51 4.65
CA ALA A 23 -12.78 13.97 4.22
C ALA A 23 -12.92 12.44 4.19
N SER A 24 -13.20 11.88 3.02
CA SER A 24 -13.24 10.44 2.80
C SER A 24 -11.99 10.06 2.06
N ALA A 25 -11.25 9.08 2.58
CA ALA A 25 -10.26 8.38 1.79
C ALA A 25 -10.95 7.85 0.52
N GLY A 26 -10.54 8.35 -0.65
CA GLY A 26 -11.00 7.89 -1.94
C GLY A 26 -10.02 6.87 -2.51
N VAL A 27 -10.53 5.93 -3.31
CA VAL A 27 -9.67 5.07 -4.14
C VAL A 27 -9.17 5.90 -5.31
N ILE A 28 -7.86 6.10 -5.38
CA ILE A 28 -7.15 6.78 -6.46
C ILE A 28 -6.94 5.80 -7.63
N TYR A 29 -6.59 4.57 -7.30
CA TYR A 29 -6.30 3.52 -8.27
C TYR A 29 -6.67 2.16 -7.68
N SER A 30 -7.21 1.28 -8.52
CA SER A 30 -7.33 -0.14 -8.18
C SER A 30 -7.09 -1.02 -9.40
N SER A 31 -6.50 -2.19 -9.16
CA SER A 31 -6.38 -3.27 -10.14
C SER A 31 -6.59 -4.61 -9.45
N ASP A 32 -7.42 -5.44 -10.08
CA ASP A 32 -7.57 -6.86 -9.76
C ASP A 32 -7.47 -7.61 -11.08
N PHE A 33 -6.32 -8.24 -11.30
CA PHE A 33 -6.02 -8.92 -12.55
C PHE A 33 -6.87 -10.18 -12.74
N SER A 34 -7.50 -10.70 -11.67
CA SER A 34 -8.26 -11.95 -11.68
C SER A 34 -9.75 -11.79 -12.02
N LYS A 35 -10.31 -10.57 -11.99
CA LYS A 35 -11.77 -10.34 -12.12
C LYS A 35 -12.32 -10.11 -13.53
N ASN A 36 -11.50 -9.89 -14.57
CA ASN A 36 -12.01 -9.63 -15.93
C ASN A 36 -11.13 -10.24 -17.03
N SER A 37 -11.72 -11.17 -17.78
CA SER A 37 -11.07 -12.08 -18.72
C SER A 37 -10.76 -11.51 -20.12
N SER A 38 -10.86 -10.19 -20.34
CA SER A 38 -10.74 -9.61 -21.70
C SER A 38 -9.78 -8.44 -21.83
N SER A 39 -9.22 -7.95 -20.72
CA SER A 39 -8.35 -6.77 -20.71
C SER A 39 -7.35 -6.84 -19.55
N HIS A 40 -6.65 -7.98 -19.45
CA HIS A 40 -5.54 -8.23 -18.52
C HIS A 40 -4.28 -7.42 -18.87
N HIS A 41 -4.44 -6.12 -19.13
CA HIS A 41 -3.33 -5.27 -19.47
C HIS A 41 -2.95 -4.47 -18.24
N ALA A 42 -1.75 -4.71 -17.73
CA ALA A 42 -1.05 -3.78 -16.87
C ALA A 42 -0.45 -2.64 -17.73
N SER A 43 -1.27 -2.03 -18.60
CA SER A 43 -0.83 -0.98 -19.53
C SER A 43 -0.47 0.32 -18.81
N GLU A 44 -0.99 0.50 -17.59
CA GLU A 44 -0.60 1.56 -16.66
C GLU A 44 0.76 1.30 -16.01
N PHE A 45 1.31 0.09 -16.19
CA PHE A 45 2.63 -0.28 -15.71
C PHE A 45 3.66 -0.23 -16.84
N THR A 46 4.85 0.23 -16.47
CA THR A 46 6.06 0.17 -17.30
C THR A 46 7.04 -0.85 -16.73
N GLY A 47 8.00 -1.32 -17.53
CA GLY A 47 8.94 -2.36 -17.14
C GLY A 47 8.34 -3.76 -17.22
N ALA A 48 8.44 -4.55 -16.16
CA ALA A 48 7.94 -5.92 -16.09
C ALA A 48 6.41 -5.98 -15.90
N ASN A 49 5.65 -5.64 -16.94
CA ASN A 49 4.20 -5.47 -16.90
C ASN A 49 3.40 -6.65 -17.47
N ALA A 50 4.01 -7.83 -17.57
CA ALA A 50 3.28 -9.03 -17.97
C ALA A 50 2.25 -9.42 -16.89
N VAL A 51 1.08 -9.88 -17.31
CA VAL A 51 0.11 -10.53 -16.44
C VAL A 51 0.22 -12.03 -16.67
N THR A 52 0.50 -12.78 -15.61
CA THR A 52 0.55 -14.24 -15.62
C THR A 52 -0.76 -14.77 -15.05
N THR A 53 -1.33 -15.78 -15.72
CA THR A 53 -2.51 -16.51 -15.24
C THR A 53 -2.08 -17.91 -14.82
N ALA A 54 -2.22 -18.21 -13.53
CA ALA A 54 -2.09 -19.55 -13.01
C ALA A 54 -3.43 -20.31 -13.15
N PRO A 55 -3.39 -21.61 -13.48
CA PRO A 55 -4.60 -22.41 -13.52
C PRO A 55 -5.28 -22.43 -12.15
N GLY A 56 -6.61 -22.57 -12.13
CA GLY A 56 -7.31 -22.77 -10.87
C GLY A 56 -7.10 -24.19 -10.34
N ASP A 57 -7.06 -24.32 -9.02
CA ASP A 57 -7.08 -25.58 -8.29
C ASP A 57 -8.10 -25.58 -7.15
N ALA A 58 -8.13 -26.64 -6.33
CA ALA A 58 -9.08 -26.76 -5.22
C ALA A 58 -9.01 -25.58 -4.23
N PHE A 59 -7.83 -24.97 -4.00
CA PHE A 59 -7.68 -23.82 -3.11
C PHE A 59 -8.41 -22.59 -3.67
N THR A 60 -8.30 -22.37 -4.97
CA THR A 60 -8.98 -21.29 -5.69
C THR A 60 -10.45 -21.58 -6.05
N GLY A 61 -10.97 -22.77 -5.69
CA GLY A 61 -12.27 -23.25 -6.14
C GLY A 61 -12.32 -23.56 -7.65
N ASN A 62 -11.20 -24.04 -8.19
CA ASN A 62 -10.91 -24.32 -9.59
C ASN A 62 -11.04 -23.09 -10.50
N LYS A 63 -10.78 -21.89 -9.97
CA LYS A 63 -10.83 -20.63 -10.74
C LYS A 63 -9.41 -20.13 -11.04
N PRO A 64 -9.08 -19.81 -12.29
CA PRO A 64 -7.79 -19.21 -12.61
C PRO A 64 -7.55 -17.93 -11.82
N ILE A 65 -6.32 -17.73 -11.37
CA ILE A 65 -5.87 -16.49 -10.73
C ILE A 65 -4.88 -15.83 -11.67
N SER A 66 -5.04 -14.52 -11.87
CA SER A 66 -4.10 -13.71 -12.64
C SER A 66 -3.46 -12.64 -11.75
N PHE A 67 -2.20 -12.35 -12.02
CA PHE A 67 -1.39 -11.39 -11.26
C PHE A 67 -0.35 -10.72 -12.16
N LEU A 68 0.09 -9.53 -11.76
CA LEU A 68 1.23 -8.82 -12.35
C LEU A 68 2.53 -9.56 -12.01
N GLY A 69 3.30 -9.92 -13.02
CA GLY A 69 4.50 -10.75 -12.89
C GLY A 69 4.50 -11.88 -13.92
N VAL A 70 5.39 -12.87 -13.81
CA VAL A 70 6.28 -13.14 -12.67
C VAL A 70 7.47 -12.18 -12.60
N LEU A 71 7.72 -11.63 -11.41
CA LEU A 71 8.86 -10.78 -11.10
C LEU A 71 9.99 -11.63 -10.51
N THR A 72 11.13 -11.68 -11.19
CA THR A 72 12.31 -12.47 -10.81
C THR A 72 13.57 -11.71 -11.25
N GLN A 73 14.73 -12.02 -10.66
CA GLN A 73 16.04 -11.47 -11.07
C GLN A 73 16.12 -9.93 -11.17
N GLY A 74 15.37 -9.21 -10.32
CA GLY A 74 15.35 -7.75 -10.27
C GLY A 74 14.35 -7.10 -11.23
N ALA A 75 13.50 -7.90 -11.89
CA ALA A 75 12.42 -7.38 -12.72
C ALA A 75 11.52 -6.45 -11.89
N THR A 76 11.29 -5.24 -12.43
CA THR A 76 10.52 -4.19 -11.75
C THR A 76 9.34 -3.75 -12.61
N ALA A 77 8.13 -3.78 -12.04
CA ALA A 77 6.92 -3.21 -12.63
C ALA A 77 6.63 -1.85 -11.97
N THR A 78 6.43 -0.80 -12.76
CA THR A 78 6.23 0.56 -12.22
C THR A 78 4.90 1.16 -12.64
N LEU A 79 4.03 1.42 -11.67
CA LEU A 79 2.79 2.21 -11.83
C LEU A 79 3.11 3.69 -11.59
N ARG A 80 2.68 4.57 -12.50
CA ARG A 80 2.77 6.02 -12.32
C ARG A 80 1.37 6.63 -12.25
N LEU A 81 1.07 7.33 -11.16
CA LEU A 81 -0.17 8.06 -10.96
C LEU A 81 0.11 9.57 -11.04
N THR A 82 -0.81 10.31 -11.63
CA THR A 82 -0.74 11.76 -11.84
C THR A 82 -2.04 12.43 -11.41
N GLY A 83 -2.02 13.75 -11.23
CA GLY A 83 -3.23 14.51 -10.88
C GLY A 83 -3.59 14.42 -9.39
N LEU A 84 -2.62 14.07 -8.54
CA LEU A 84 -2.76 14.12 -7.09
C LEU A 84 -2.50 15.53 -6.58
N ASN A 85 -2.93 15.81 -5.36
CA ASN A 85 -2.48 17.03 -4.69
C ASN A 85 -0.97 16.91 -4.39
N PRO A 86 -0.19 17.99 -4.55
CA PRO A 86 1.19 18.03 -4.11
C PRO A 86 1.32 17.60 -2.64
N TYR A 87 2.26 16.69 -2.36
CA TYR A 87 2.49 16.14 -1.00
C TYR A 87 1.31 15.39 -0.38
N GLU A 88 0.37 14.92 -1.20
CA GLU A 88 -0.72 14.07 -0.72
C GLU A 88 -0.19 12.78 -0.10
N PHE A 89 -0.67 12.45 1.11
CA PHE A 89 -0.40 11.16 1.71
C PHE A 89 -1.29 10.10 1.07
N VAL A 90 -0.73 8.96 0.72
CA VAL A 90 -1.48 7.84 0.14
C VAL A 90 -1.14 6.53 0.84
N ARG A 91 -2.09 5.60 0.80
CA ARG A 91 -1.91 4.22 1.27
C ARG A 91 -1.98 3.27 0.08
N LEU A 92 -0.94 2.48 -0.10
CA LEU A 92 -0.86 1.38 -1.05
C LEU A 92 -1.20 0.07 -0.33
N ASN A 93 -2.13 -0.70 -0.87
CA ASN A 93 -2.41 -2.08 -0.46
C ASN A 93 -2.31 -3.01 -1.67
N PHE A 94 -1.85 -4.24 -1.45
CA PHE A 94 -1.82 -5.26 -2.49
C PHE A 94 -1.62 -6.65 -1.87
N ASP A 95 -1.88 -7.67 -2.67
CA ASP A 95 -1.51 -9.03 -2.38
C ASP A 95 -0.18 -9.35 -3.05
N LEU A 96 0.79 -9.78 -2.26
CA LEU A 96 2.05 -10.35 -2.73
C LEU A 96 1.92 -11.86 -2.78
N TYR A 97 2.20 -12.45 -3.94
CA TYR A 97 2.36 -13.88 -4.11
C TYR A 97 3.84 -14.21 -4.13
N ALA A 98 4.31 -14.92 -3.12
CA ALA A 98 5.63 -15.54 -3.07
C ALA A 98 5.49 -16.94 -3.68
N LEU A 99 6.09 -17.14 -4.87
CA LEU A 99 5.81 -18.30 -5.72
C LEU A 99 6.94 -19.34 -5.63
N ASN A 100 6.53 -20.60 -5.58
CA ASN A 100 7.36 -21.79 -5.63
C ASN A 100 8.41 -21.83 -4.51
N SER A 101 9.68 -22.08 -4.83
CA SER A 101 10.69 -22.53 -3.86
C SER A 101 11.55 -21.41 -3.28
N LEU A 102 11.01 -20.19 -3.11
CA LEU A 102 11.78 -19.06 -2.55
C LEU A 102 12.45 -19.45 -1.23
N ASP A 103 13.75 -19.20 -1.13
CA ASP A 103 14.66 -19.55 -0.04
C ASP A 103 14.77 -18.48 1.07
N GLY A 104 14.14 -17.33 0.89
CA GLY A 104 14.04 -16.29 1.91
C GLY A 104 15.35 -15.54 2.12
N ASP A 105 15.94 -15.65 3.31
CA ASP A 105 17.24 -15.02 3.64
C ASP A 105 18.43 -15.68 2.94
N GLY A 106 18.22 -16.88 2.40
CA GLY A 106 19.24 -17.66 1.71
C GLY A 106 20.17 -18.44 2.65
N GLN A 107 20.54 -19.65 2.22
CA GLN A 107 21.66 -20.44 2.77
C GLN A 107 22.41 -21.12 1.60
N ASP A 108 23.72 -21.33 1.77
CA ASP A 108 24.56 -22.14 0.86
C ASP A 108 24.54 -21.75 -0.64
N GLY A 109 24.39 -20.45 -0.93
CA GLY A 109 24.47 -19.90 -2.29
C GLY A 109 23.12 -19.69 -3.00
N TYR A 110 22.03 -19.97 -2.31
CA TYR A 110 20.66 -19.68 -2.74
C TYR A 110 20.10 -18.47 -1.98
N GLY A 111 19.15 -17.74 -2.58
CA GLY A 111 18.65 -16.47 -2.06
C GLY A 111 19.73 -15.36 -1.97
N PRO A 112 19.46 -14.23 -1.30
CA PRO A 112 18.20 -13.89 -0.67
C PRO A 112 17.12 -13.52 -1.71
N ASP A 113 15.89 -13.95 -1.44
CA ASP A 113 14.72 -13.69 -2.28
C ASP A 113 13.96 -12.47 -1.80
N ILE A 114 14.33 -11.34 -2.39
CA ILE A 114 13.89 -10.03 -1.93
C ILE A 114 12.73 -9.56 -2.80
N PHE A 115 11.65 -9.19 -2.13
CA PHE A 115 10.63 -8.33 -2.72
C PHE A 115 10.78 -6.90 -2.19
N SER A 116 10.79 -5.93 -3.10
CA SER A 116 10.93 -4.52 -2.78
C SER A 116 9.80 -3.69 -3.37
N VAL A 117 9.38 -2.68 -2.60
CA VAL A 117 8.45 -1.64 -3.06
C VAL A 117 9.15 -0.29 -2.99
N TYR A 118 9.05 0.47 -4.07
CA TYR A 118 9.58 1.82 -4.18
C TYR A 118 8.44 2.82 -4.32
N ALA A 119 8.50 3.94 -3.61
CA ALA A 119 7.70 5.12 -3.89
C ALA A 119 8.61 6.25 -4.36
N ASN A 120 8.37 6.81 -5.54
CA ASN A 120 9.21 7.86 -6.14
C ASN A 120 10.70 7.50 -6.16
N ASN A 121 11.01 6.26 -6.57
CA ASN A 121 12.36 5.66 -6.59
C ASN A 121 13.03 5.48 -5.21
N LYS A 122 12.34 5.77 -4.10
CA LYS A 122 12.81 5.47 -2.74
C LYS A 122 12.20 4.17 -2.25
N SER A 123 13.05 3.25 -1.77
CA SER A 123 12.57 2.01 -1.14
C SER A 123 11.73 2.34 0.11
N ILE A 124 10.50 1.82 0.13
CA ILE A 124 9.57 1.90 1.27
C ILE A 124 9.32 0.52 1.90
N MET A 125 9.77 -0.54 1.23
CA MET A 125 9.79 -1.92 1.70
C MET A 125 10.89 -2.68 0.96
N SER A 126 11.60 -3.56 1.66
CA SER A 126 12.61 -4.45 1.09
C SER A 126 12.80 -5.60 2.06
N ASN A 127 12.08 -6.69 1.82
CA ASN A 127 12.03 -7.83 2.74
C ASN A 127 12.26 -9.11 1.96
N THR A 128 12.83 -10.11 2.64
CA THR A 128 12.96 -11.47 2.11
C THR A 128 11.69 -12.26 2.40
N PHE A 129 11.38 -13.22 1.55
CA PHE A 129 10.21 -14.10 1.66
C PHE A 129 10.58 -15.53 1.33
N SER A 130 10.16 -16.49 2.15
CA SER A 130 10.39 -17.92 1.92
C SER A 130 9.08 -18.61 1.57
N GLY A 131 9.07 -19.37 0.47
CA GLY A 131 7.95 -20.21 0.03
C GLY A 131 8.01 -21.63 0.61
N TYR A 132 9.20 -22.05 1.05
CA TYR A 132 9.47 -23.42 1.53
C TYR A 132 9.08 -23.62 3.01
N LEU A 133 8.17 -24.56 3.33
CA LEU A 133 7.72 -24.86 4.71
C LEU A 133 8.28 -26.17 5.33
N ALA A 134 9.19 -26.89 4.68
CA ALA A 134 9.75 -28.17 5.17
C ALA A 134 11.26 -28.10 5.51
N PRO A 135 11.82 -29.03 6.32
CA PRO A 135 12.21 -28.73 7.70
C PRO A 135 13.31 -27.64 7.84
N SER A 136 12.84 -26.41 8.09
CA SER A 136 13.23 -25.51 9.19
C SER A 136 14.63 -24.87 9.28
N THR A 137 15.33 -24.56 8.18
CA THR A 137 16.48 -23.63 8.28
C THR A 137 16.32 -22.32 7.51
N THR A 138 15.38 -22.22 6.57
CA THR A 138 15.14 -20.97 5.85
C THR A 138 14.38 -19.98 6.74
N THR A 139 14.91 -18.77 6.82
CA THR A 139 14.28 -17.63 7.48
C THR A 139 13.87 -16.59 6.46
N GLN A 140 13.06 -15.64 6.89
CA GLN A 140 12.67 -14.49 6.11
C GLN A 140 12.60 -13.24 6.99
N ASN A 141 12.69 -12.08 6.39
CA ASN A 141 12.61 -10.80 7.09
C ASN A 141 11.21 -10.18 7.02
N TYR A 142 10.16 -10.99 7.02
CA TYR A 142 8.77 -10.56 7.12
C TYR A 142 7.97 -11.47 8.06
N PRO A 143 7.11 -10.94 8.96
CA PRO A 143 6.84 -9.52 9.20
C PRO A 143 7.96 -8.81 9.99
N VAL A 144 8.86 -9.58 10.60
CA VAL A 144 10.04 -9.07 11.32
C VAL A 144 11.28 -9.87 10.90
N ASN A 145 12.47 -9.36 11.23
CA ASN A 145 13.73 -10.02 10.86
C ASN A 145 13.86 -11.42 11.45
N ASN A 146 14.46 -12.35 10.69
CA ASN A 146 14.65 -13.76 11.06
C ASN A 146 13.36 -14.51 11.44
N SER A 147 12.23 -14.12 10.85
CA SER A 147 10.99 -14.86 10.99
C SER A 147 11.12 -16.23 10.30
N LYS A 148 10.36 -17.23 10.79
CA LYS A 148 10.27 -18.52 10.10
C LYS A 148 9.60 -18.34 8.74
N ALA A 149 9.90 -19.21 7.78
CA ALA A 149 9.20 -19.27 6.50
C ALA A 149 7.66 -19.22 6.66
N GLY A 150 7.00 -18.45 5.81
CA GLY A 150 5.53 -18.26 5.82
C GLY A 150 5.00 -17.34 6.94
N SER A 151 5.86 -16.79 7.80
CA SER A 151 5.40 -15.88 8.85
C SER A 151 4.72 -14.64 8.27
N GLY A 152 3.52 -14.32 8.74
CA GLY A 152 2.75 -13.16 8.27
C GLY A 152 1.97 -13.38 6.97
N GLN A 153 1.98 -14.61 6.41
CA GLN A 153 1.12 -14.96 5.27
C GLN A 153 -0.35 -15.00 5.70
N SER A 154 -1.24 -14.52 4.84
CA SER A 154 -2.69 -14.61 5.03
C SER A 154 -3.29 -15.89 4.44
N ALA A 155 -2.60 -16.48 3.46
CA ALA A 155 -2.99 -17.70 2.80
C ALA A 155 -1.76 -18.46 2.31
N PHE A 156 -1.95 -19.76 2.11
CA PHE A 156 -0.91 -20.68 1.68
C PHE A 156 -1.53 -21.81 0.86
N ASP A 157 -0.89 -22.17 -0.25
CA ASP A 157 -1.39 -23.16 -1.19
C ASP A 157 -0.30 -24.11 -1.73
N VAL A 158 -0.63 -25.40 -1.76
CA VAL A 158 0.15 -26.51 -2.33
C VAL A 158 -0.85 -27.30 -3.16
N PRO A 159 -1.06 -26.90 -4.42
CA PRO A 159 0.01 -26.95 -5.43
C PRO A 159 0.32 -25.62 -6.14
N ALA A 160 0.43 -24.50 -5.43
CA ALA A 160 0.81 -23.20 -6.00
C ALA A 160 -0.11 -22.70 -7.12
N PHE A 161 -1.43 -22.69 -6.94
CA PHE A 161 -2.38 -22.35 -8.01
C PHE A 161 -2.22 -23.28 -9.22
N GLY A 162 -2.20 -24.59 -8.96
CA GLY A 162 -2.02 -25.63 -9.97
C GLY A 162 -0.73 -25.53 -10.80
N MET A 163 0.29 -24.78 -10.35
CA MET A 163 1.59 -24.70 -11.00
C MET A 163 2.38 -25.99 -10.74
N GLN A 164 2.99 -26.54 -11.80
CA GLN A 164 3.68 -27.84 -11.72
C GLN A 164 5.19 -27.63 -11.45
N SER A 165 5.58 -27.55 -10.18
CA SER A 165 6.96 -27.77 -9.71
C SER A 165 6.98 -28.80 -8.57
N THR A 166 8.08 -29.55 -8.46
CA THR A 166 8.34 -30.53 -7.39
C THR A 166 8.27 -29.90 -5.99
N TYR A 167 8.41 -28.57 -5.89
CA TYR A 167 8.28 -27.79 -4.66
C TYR A 167 7.31 -26.60 -4.83
N SER A 168 6.29 -26.75 -5.66
CA SER A 168 5.30 -25.70 -5.91
C SER A 168 4.49 -25.35 -4.67
N MET A 169 4.78 -24.19 -4.10
CA MET A 169 4.10 -23.59 -2.96
C MET A 169 3.77 -22.13 -3.29
N VAL A 170 2.64 -21.60 -2.83
CA VAL A 170 2.37 -20.16 -2.87
C VAL A 170 2.03 -19.67 -1.49
N SER A 171 2.75 -18.65 -1.04
CA SER A 171 2.40 -17.87 0.15
C SER A 171 1.84 -16.52 -0.29
N ILE A 172 0.68 -16.16 0.26
CA ILE A 172 0.03 -14.88 -0.01
C ILE A 172 0.21 -13.96 1.19
N TYR A 173 0.63 -12.73 0.94
CA TYR A 173 0.78 -11.70 1.97
C TYR A 173 -0.05 -10.48 1.59
N ASN A 174 -0.87 -9.98 2.52
CA ASN A 174 -1.56 -8.71 2.34
C ASN A 174 -0.65 -7.59 2.87
N ILE A 175 -0.11 -6.78 1.95
CA ILE A 175 0.83 -5.71 2.27
C ILE A 175 0.11 -4.37 2.29
N SER A 176 0.42 -3.53 3.29
CA SER A 176 -0.10 -2.17 3.41
C SER A 176 1.04 -1.20 3.74
N LEU A 177 1.27 -0.23 2.86
CA LEU A 177 2.37 0.74 2.97
C LEU A 177 1.85 2.16 2.79
N ASN A 178 2.47 3.13 3.47
CA ASN A 178 2.16 4.54 3.27
C ASN A 178 3.26 5.21 2.44
N ALA A 179 2.87 6.16 1.60
CA ALA A 179 3.78 6.98 0.82
C ALA A 179 3.23 8.41 0.66
N THR A 180 4.03 9.29 0.08
CA THR A 180 3.65 10.69 -0.15
C THR A 180 3.90 11.03 -1.62
N ALA A 181 2.93 11.65 -2.26
CA ALA A 181 3.07 12.17 -3.62
C ALA A 181 4.15 13.25 -3.68
N GLY A 182 4.80 13.38 -4.84
CA GLY A 182 5.74 14.45 -5.12
C GLY A 182 5.08 15.83 -5.08
N GLY A 183 5.92 16.87 -5.01
CA GLY A 183 5.45 18.25 -5.11
C GLY A 183 4.83 18.61 -6.47
N ASP A 184 5.00 17.74 -7.48
CA ASP A 184 4.42 17.85 -8.82
C ASP A 184 3.04 17.16 -8.93
N GLY A 185 2.50 16.63 -7.83
CA GLY A 185 1.22 15.92 -7.85
C GLY A 185 1.28 14.54 -8.52
N THR A 186 2.46 13.91 -8.52
CA THR A 186 2.65 12.57 -9.06
C THR A 186 3.21 11.60 -8.03
N ILE A 187 2.92 10.32 -8.18
CA ILE A 187 3.56 9.26 -7.41
C ILE A 187 3.83 8.05 -8.29
N SER A 188 5.00 7.44 -8.16
CA SER A 188 5.33 6.17 -8.82
C SER A 188 5.53 5.06 -7.81
N PHE A 189 4.87 3.93 -8.01
CA PHE A 189 5.08 2.69 -7.23
C PHE A 189 5.81 1.67 -8.09
N GLY A 190 7.02 1.30 -7.67
CA GLY A 190 7.81 0.22 -8.28
C GLY A 190 7.71 -1.06 -7.45
N PHE A 191 7.33 -2.17 -8.06
CA PHE A 191 7.31 -3.50 -7.46
C PHE A 191 8.45 -4.32 -8.07
N SER A 192 9.40 -4.77 -7.26
CA SER A 192 10.58 -5.49 -7.72
C SER A 192 10.71 -6.84 -7.04
N GLY A 193 10.84 -7.90 -7.84
CA GLY A 193 11.15 -9.25 -7.36
C GLY A 193 12.58 -9.62 -7.72
N ARG A 194 13.40 -9.94 -6.72
CA ARG A 194 14.78 -10.40 -6.90
C ARG A 194 14.96 -11.75 -6.23
N SER A 195 14.79 -12.80 -7.02
CA SER A 195 15.19 -14.16 -6.66
C SER A 195 16.54 -14.52 -7.27
N SER A 196 17.18 -15.55 -6.71
CA SER A 196 18.45 -16.06 -7.21
C SER A 196 18.26 -16.93 -8.46
N GLU A 197 17.10 -17.57 -8.59
CA GLU A 197 16.77 -18.45 -9.69
C GLU A 197 15.70 -17.86 -10.61
N PRO A 198 15.71 -18.20 -11.92
CA PRO A 198 14.70 -17.74 -12.86
C PRO A 198 13.38 -18.49 -12.69
N TRP A 199 12.32 -17.91 -13.27
CA TRP A 199 11.07 -18.61 -13.51
C TRP A 199 11.29 -19.89 -14.36
N PRO A 200 10.68 -21.05 -14.05
CA PRO A 200 9.60 -21.28 -13.09
C PRO A 200 10.01 -21.61 -11.65
N ASN A 201 11.29 -21.53 -11.28
CA ASN A 201 11.70 -22.01 -9.96
C ASN A 201 11.31 -21.05 -8.83
N GLU A 202 11.58 -19.76 -9.03
CA GLU A 202 11.34 -18.73 -8.02
C GLU A 202 10.75 -17.48 -8.65
N GLY A 203 9.83 -16.82 -7.95
CA GLY A 203 9.39 -15.51 -8.36
C GLY A 203 8.29 -14.92 -7.50
N PHE A 204 7.92 -13.70 -7.87
CA PHE A 204 6.91 -12.93 -7.17
C PHE A 204 5.78 -12.52 -8.12
N GLY A 205 4.57 -12.45 -7.59
CA GLY A 205 3.40 -11.90 -8.26
C GLY A 205 2.74 -10.82 -7.40
N VAL A 206 2.06 -9.87 -8.03
CA VAL A 206 1.29 -8.84 -7.33
C VAL A 206 -0.14 -8.80 -7.87
N ASN A 207 -1.12 -8.76 -6.99
CA ASN A 207 -2.53 -8.61 -7.35
C ASN A 207 -3.27 -7.70 -6.36
N ASN A 208 -4.54 -7.39 -6.63
CA ASN A 208 -5.43 -6.63 -5.75
C ASN A 208 -4.81 -5.29 -5.29
N ILE A 209 -4.13 -4.60 -6.21
CA ILE A 209 -3.46 -3.33 -5.95
C ILE A 209 -4.53 -2.26 -5.73
N VAL A 210 -4.46 -1.54 -4.61
CA VAL A 210 -5.34 -0.42 -4.31
C VAL A 210 -4.52 0.73 -3.73
N VAL A 211 -4.60 1.90 -4.35
CA VAL A 211 -4.03 3.15 -3.84
C VAL A 211 -5.16 4.04 -3.38
N MET A 212 -5.10 4.52 -2.15
CA MET A 212 -6.10 5.40 -1.55
C MET A 212 -5.47 6.71 -1.09
N SER A 213 -6.19 7.81 -1.23
CA SER A 213 -5.83 9.09 -0.61
C SER A 213 -5.98 8.98 0.91
N ASN A 214 -4.99 9.36 1.70
CA ASN A 214 -5.17 9.63 3.12
C ASN A 214 -5.58 11.10 3.25
N VAL A 215 -6.87 11.35 3.47
CA VAL A 215 -7.34 12.72 3.68
C VAL A 215 -7.06 13.14 5.12
N PRO A 216 -6.35 14.26 5.37
CA PRO A 216 -6.21 14.81 6.72
C PRO A 216 -7.59 15.12 7.32
N GLU A 217 -7.80 14.81 8.60
CA GLU A 217 -9.09 15.09 9.21
C GLU A 217 -9.40 16.60 9.23
N PRO A 218 -10.65 17.03 8.97
CA PRO A 218 -11.04 18.45 8.83
C PRO A 218 -10.80 19.32 10.08
N VAL A 219 -10.46 18.71 11.21
CA VAL A 219 -10.42 19.34 12.55
C VAL A 219 -9.28 20.35 12.74
N SER A 220 -8.21 20.32 11.95
CA SER A 220 -7.11 21.30 12.08
C SER A 220 -7.54 22.73 11.69
N ILE A 221 -8.41 22.89 10.70
CA ILE A 221 -8.94 24.19 10.28
C ILE A 221 -9.90 24.73 11.34
N PHE A 222 -10.72 23.84 11.93
CA PHE A 222 -11.60 24.21 13.03
C PHE A 222 -10.80 24.66 14.26
N LEU A 223 -9.78 23.90 14.67
CA LEU A 223 -8.93 24.25 15.82
C LEU A 223 -8.17 25.57 15.59
N PHE A 224 -7.68 25.80 14.36
CA PHE A 224 -7.04 27.05 13.97
C PHE A 224 -8.01 28.24 14.03
N GLY A 225 -9.23 28.08 13.51
CA GLY A 225 -10.28 29.10 13.57
C GLY A 225 -10.69 29.45 14.99
N VAL A 226 -10.91 28.45 15.85
CA VAL A 226 -11.20 28.64 17.28
C VAL A 226 -10.02 29.33 17.98
N GLY A 227 -8.79 28.94 17.66
CA GLY A 227 -7.57 29.55 18.21
C GLY A 227 -7.47 31.05 17.91
N LEU A 228 -7.72 31.47 16.67
CA LEU A 228 -7.70 32.88 16.27
C LEU A 228 -8.81 33.70 16.93
N ILE A 229 -10.02 33.14 17.07
CA ILE A 229 -11.13 33.78 17.77
C ILE A 229 -10.78 33.98 19.25
N GLY A 230 -10.17 32.97 19.88
CA GLY A 230 -9.67 33.07 21.25
C GLY A 230 -8.67 34.23 21.41
N ILE A 231 -7.66 34.30 20.55
CA ILE A 231 -6.64 35.37 20.58
C ILE A 231 -7.27 36.75 20.41
N GLY A 232 -8.21 36.92 19.47
CA GLY A 232 -8.88 38.20 19.23
C GLY A 232 -9.74 38.69 20.42
N LEU A 233 -10.30 37.76 21.20
CA LEU A 233 -11.07 38.09 22.41
C LEU A 233 -10.18 38.50 23.59
N PHE A 234 -8.97 37.94 23.71
CA PHE A 234 -8.01 38.29 24.77
C PHE A 234 -7.13 39.50 24.45
N ALA A 235 -6.95 39.84 23.16
CA ALA A 235 -6.12 40.98 22.74
C ALA A 235 -6.83 42.34 22.82
N ARG A 236 -8.08 42.43 23.31
CA ARG A 236 -8.78 43.71 23.46
C ARG A 236 -8.10 44.58 24.53
N PRO A 237 -7.59 45.77 24.19
CA PRO A 237 -7.00 46.67 25.18
C PRO A 237 -8.11 47.09 26.17
N ARG A 238 -7.88 46.83 27.46
CA ARG A 238 -8.73 47.38 28.52
C ARG A 238 -8.59 48.90 28.45
N SER A 239 -9.66 49.60 28.09
CA SER A 239 -9.69 51.05 28.21
C SER A 239 -9.49 51.40 29.67
N LEU A 240 -8.39 52.10 29.97
CA LEU A 240 -8.16 52.70 31.28
C LEU A 240 -9.33 53.64 31.57
N VAL A 241 -10.13 53.26 32.58
CA VAL A 241 -11.12 54.16 33.17
C VAL A 241 -10.33 55.28 33.82
N LYS A 242 -10.37 56.48 33.24
CA LYS A 242 -10.00 57.69 33.96
C LYS A 242 -11.17 58.04 34.87
N ILE A 243 -10.93 57.74 36.16
CA ILE A 243 -11.56 58.17 37.43
C ILE A 243 -12.95 58.80 37.29
#